data_AF-A0A0B2P8K3-F1
#
_entry.id   AF-A0A0B2P8K3-F1
#
_cell.length_a   1.000
_cell.length_b   1.000
_cell.length_c   1.000
_cell.angle_alpha   90.00
_cell.angle_beta   90.00
_cell.angle_gamma   90.00
#
_symmetry.space_group_name_H-M   'P 1'
#
loop_
_entity.id
_entity.type
_entity.pdbx_description
1 polymer ?
#
loop_
_entity_poly.entity_id
_entity_poly.type
_entity_poly.pdbx_seq_one_letter_code
_entity_poly.pdbx_strand_id
1 'polypeptide(L)' 'MTTNRVVSYDTAKEFADQIGIPFMETSAKDATNVEDAFMAMSTAIKNRYPLLFIIEWKNVDIKNKIT' A
#
# COMPACT_ATOMS: atom_id res chain seq x y z
N MET A 1 -28.00 13.41 5.56
CA MET A 1 -26.55 13.10 5.51
C MET A 1 -25.93 14.05 4.51
N THR A 2 -25.41 15.18 4.98
CA THR A 2 -24.71 16.17 4.16
C THR A 2 -23.41 15.54 3.67
N THR A 3 -23.36 15.17 2.40
CA THR A 3 -22.15 14.67 1.75
C THR A 3 -21.18 15.83 1.62
N ASN A 4 -20.36 16.07 2.65
CA ASN A 4 -19.22 17.00 2.63
C ASN A 4 -18.08 16.46 1.73
N ARG A 5 -18.42 15.97 0.53
CA ARG A 5 -17.43 15.62 -0.50
C ARG A 5 -16.99 16.93 -1.13
N VAL A 6 -15.88 17.46 -0.63
CA VAL A 6 -15.23 18.67 -1.17
C VAL A 6 -14.45 18.34 -2.45
N VAL A 7 -14.15 17.06 -2.69
CA VAL A 7 -13.38 16.58 -3.84
C VAL A 7 -14.19 15.53 -4.58
N SER A 8 -14.31 15.71 -5.90
CA SER A 8 -14.91 14.77 -6.86
C SER A 8 -13.99 13.56 -7.09
N TYR A 9 -14.60 12.40 -7.31
CA TYR A 9 -13.90 11.15 -7.64
C TYR A 9 -12.95 11.33 -8.83
N ASP A 10 -13.45 11.95 -9.90
CA ASP A 10 -12.71 12.11 -11.16
C ASP A 10 -11.44 12.96 -10.97
N THR A 11 -11.54 14.06 -10.22
CA THR A 11 -10.41 14.95 -9.94
C THR A 11 -9.35 14.28 -9.07
N ALA A 12 -9.78 13.49 -8.08
CA ALA A 12 -8.85 12.75 -7.24
C ALA A 12 -8.15 11.62 -8.02
N LYS A 13 -8.88 10.97 -8.94
CA LYS A 13 -8.33 9.93 -9.81
C LYS A 13 -7.33 10.49 -10.81
N GLU A 14 -7.65 11.59 -11.50
CA GLU A 14 -6.72 12.26 -12.41
C GLU A 14 -5.43 12.71 -11.70
N PHE A 15 -5.53 13.21 -10.47
CA PHE A 15 -4.36 13.60 -9.69
C PHE A 15 -3.49 12.40 -9.30
N ALA A 16 -4.09 11.29 -8.91
CA ALA A 16 -3.37 10.06 -8.61
C ALA A 16 -2.70 9.46 -9.85
N ASP A 17 -3.39 9.49 -10.99
CA ASP A 17 -2.85 9.05 -12.29
C ASP A 17 -1.67 9.93 -12.74
N GLN A 18 -1.73 11.25 -12.51
CA GLN A 18 -0.61 12.18 -12.78
C GLN A 18 0.64 11.89 -11.94
N ILE A 19 0.45 11.52 -10.68
CA ILE A 19 1.56 11.21 -9.75
C ILE A 19 2.01 9.75 -9.90
N GLY A 20 1.22 8.92 -10.59
CA GLY A 20 1.49 7.49 -10.77
C GLY A 20 1.30 6.68 -9.48
N ILE A 21 0.42 7.14 -8.57
CA ILE A 21 0.12 6.46 -7.31
C ILE A 21 -1.22 5.71 -7.40
N PRO A 22 -1.34 4.54 -6.77
CA PRO A 22 -2.62 3.82 -6.72
C PRO A 22 -3.67 4.64 -5.97
N PHE A 23 -4.85 4.83 -6.59
CA PHE A 23 -6.00 5.48 -5.98
C PHE A 23 -7.04 4.47 -5.52
N MET A 24 -7.54 4.63 -4.30
CA MET A 24 -8.65 3.83 -3.79
C MET A 24 -9.51 4.68 -2.85
N GLU A 25 -10.81 4.79 -3.13
CA GLU A 25 -11.75 5.40 -2.20
C GLU A 25 -12.23 4.36 -1.19
N THR A 26 -12.13 4.72 0.09
CA THR A 26 -12.57 3.87 1.21
C THR A 26 -13.48 4.67 2.14
N SER A 27 -14.49 4.01 2.71
CA SER A 27 -15.32 4.58 3.77
C SER A 27 -15.06 3.82 5.06
N ALA A 28 -14.35 4.46 6.00
CA ALA A 28 -14.15 3.90 7.34
C ALA A 28 -15.47 3.76 8.11
N LYS A 29 -16.46 4.61 7.80
CA LYS A 29 -17.78 4.60 8.46
C LYS A 29 -18.65 3.45 7.98
N ASP A 30 -18.62 3.16 6.68
CA ASP A 30 -19.46 2.14 6.04
C ASP A 30 -18.67 0.85 5.76
N ALA A 31 -17.45 0.73 6.31
CA ALA A 31 -16.49 -0.35 6.09
C ALA A 31 -16.24 -0.70 4.60
N THR A 32 -16.55 0.22 3.68
CA THR A 32 -16.52 -0.03 2.25
C THR A 32 -15.09 0.13 1.73
N ASN A 33 -14.59 -0.89 1.03
CA ASN A 33 -13.26 -0.96 0.42
C ASN A 33 -12.07 -0.91 1.40
N VAL A 34 -12.30 -1.00 2.72
CA VAL A 34 -11.23 -0.96 3.73
C VAL A 34 -10.35 -2.21 3.67
N GLU A 35 -10.94 -3.39 3.44
CA GLU A 35 -10.22 -4.66 3.32
C GLU A 35 -9.34 -4.69 2.06
N ASP A 36 -9.89 -4.28 0.92
CA ASP A 36 -9.16 -4.22 -0.35
C ASP A 36 -7.97 -3.25 -0.27
N ALA A 37 -8.15 -2.11 0.41
CA ALA A 37 -7.06 -1.16 0.65
C ALA A 37 -5.94 -1.78 1.48
N PHE A 38 -6.31 -2.53 2.52
CA PHE A 38 -5.35 -3.20 3.38
C PHE A 38 -4.56 -4.29 2.64
N MET A 39 -5.24 -5.07 1.79
CA MET A 39 -4.62 -6.12 0.98
C MET A 39 -3.71 -5.53 -0.11
N ALA A 40 -4.11 -4.44 -0.75
CA ALA A 40 -3.31 -3.72 -1.73
C ALA A 40 -2.03 -3.15 -1.11
N MET A 41 -2.13 -2.51 0.07
CA MET A 41 -0.97 -1.99 0.81
C MET A 41 0.00 -3.10 1.21
N SER A 42 -0.53 -4.19 1.77
CA SER A 42 0.29 -5.33 2.21
C SER A 42 1.03 -5.97 1.03
N THR A 43 0.36 -6.09 -0.12
CA THR A 43 0.95 -6.62 -1.35
C THR A 43 2.02 -5.68 -1.90
N ALA A 44 1.79 -4.35 -1.89
CA ALA A 44 2.79 -3.37 -2.32
C ALA A 44 4.06 -3.42 -1.46
N ILE A 45 3.91 -3.57 -0.13
CA ILE A 45 5.05 -3.72 0.79
C ILE A 45 5.80 -5.03 0.48
N LYS A 46 5.09 -6.15 0.37
CA LYS A 46 5.69 -7.45 0.03
C LYS A 46 6.44 -7.41 -1.29
N ASN A 47 5.88 -6.76 -2.31
CA ASN A 47 6.48 -6.65 -3.65
C ASN A 47 7.67 -5.68 -3.69
N ARG A 48 7.74 -4.69 -2.78
CA ARG A 48 8.88 -3.77 -2.67
C ARG A 48 10.06 -4.37 -1.91
N TYR A 49 9.83 -5.37 -1.07
CA TYR A 49 10.87 -6.16 -0.40
C TYR A 49 10.87 -7.63 -0.87
N PRO A 50 10.94 -7.92 -2.19
CA PRO A 50 10.49 -9.23 -2.67
C PRO A 50 11.40 -10.36 -2.21
N LEU A 51 12.73 -10.29 -2.39
CA LEU A 51 13.61 -11.42 -2.05
C LEU A 51 15.06 -10.99 -1.77
N LEU A 52 15.49 -9.82 -2.27
CA LEU A 52 16.86 -9.35 -2.12
C LEU A 52 17.22 -9.10 -0.64
N PHE A 53 16.30 -8.48 0.11
CA PHE A 53 16.47 -8.24 1.54
C PHE A 53 16.48 -9.55 2.35
N ILE A 54 15.64 -10.53 2.01
CA ILE A 54 15.60 -11.81 2.74
C ILE A 54 16.88 -12.62 2.52
N ILE A 55 17.44 -12.61 1.30
CA ILE A 55 18.70 -13.30 1.01
C ILE A 55 19.87 -12.62 1.73
N GLU A 56 19.92 -11.28 1.72
CA GLU A 56 20.96 -10.51 2.41
C GLU A 56 20.89 -10.70 3.94
N TRP A 57 19.69 -10.66 4.53
CA TRP A 57 19.50 -10.89 5.97
C TRP A 57 19.83 -12.32 6.39
N LYS A 58 19.39 -13.33 5.61
CA LYS A 58 19.79 -14.72 5.90
C LYS A 58 21.31 -14.90 5.82
N ASN A 59 21.99 -14.26 4.87
CA ASN A 59 23.45 -14.31 4.77
C ASN A 59 24.15 -13.58 5.92
N VAL A 60 23.61 -12.46 6.40
CA VAL A 60 24.11 -11.72 7.57
C VAL A 60 23.90 -12.51 8.86
N ASP A 61 22.70 -13.06 9.06
CA ASP A 61 22.37 -13.89 10.24
C ASP A 61 23.21 -15.17 10.27
N ILE A 62 23.47 -15.80 9.12
CA ILE A 62 24.35 -16.98 9.05
C ILE A 62 25.79 -16.60 9.40
N LYS A 63 26.32 -15.47 8.89
CA LYS A 63 27.68 -15.00 9.21
C LYS A 63 27.86 -14.62 10.68
N ASN A 64 26.87 -13.94 11.27
CA ASN A 64 26.91 -13.55 12.69
C ASN A 64 26.73 -14.71 13.67
N LYS A 65 26.31 -15.90 13.18
CA LYS A 65 26.10 -17.09 14.02
C LYS A 65 27.26 -18.10 13.94
N ILE A 66 28.16 -17.94 12.97
CA ILE A 66 29.37 -18.78 12.77
C ILE A 66 30.68 -18.08 13.20
N THR A 67 30.58 -16.87 13.76
CA THR A 67 31.70 -16.15 14.39
C THR A 67 31.47 -16.10 15.89
#